data_AF-D4J4W7-F1
#
_entry.id   AF-D4J4W7-F1
#
_cell.length_a   1.000
_cell.length_b   1.000
_cell.length_c   1.000
_cell.angle_alpha   90.00
_cell.angle_beta   90.00
_cell.angle_gamma   90.00
#
_symmetry.space_group_name_H-M   'P 1'
#
loop_
_entity.id
_entity.type
_entity.pdbx_description
1 polymer ?
#
loop_
_entity_poly.entity_id
_entity_poly.type
_entity_poly.pdbx_seq_one_letter_code
_entity_poly.pdbx_strand_id
1 'polypeptide(L)'
;MRLSERIAKGIGIDESYVTIIASRNNLYAKYYIPKKNGRYRLILQPSKELKVLQRWLLRNIFAYFPVSEYSSAYSKGNSVRKNAAVHKEGRYLLHTDITNFFPTISRTMLKQYFQSNESLTRKLGMADEDIELILDICLYRGENLVVGSVASPQIANMLMYAFDLELKQMLDDFGSFRYTRYADDIVISSMSFIDEQVLKQTEQLMIKYGFKMNHEKTYYMGKNGKRQVTGIVLDNNRNALTIGNKKYKKFQRQHTKSSLQLCSFYSLPLFLIQ
;
A
#
# COMPACT_ATOMS: atom_id res chain seq x y z
N MET A 1 32.72 -0.69 0.19
CA MET A 1 32.14 -2.05 0.19
C MET A 1 30.89 -1.98 -0.64
N ARG A 2 30.82 -2.76 -1.72
CA ARG A 2 29.67 -2.80 -2.64
C ARG A 2 28.43 -3.33 -1.93
N LEU A 3 27.23 -3.06 -2.45
CA LEU A 3 25.99 -3.54 -1.83
C LEU A 3 25.90 -5.06 -1.82
N SER A 4 26.36 -5.73 -2.88
CA SER A 4 26.46 -7.19 -2.96
C SER A 4 27.26 -7.78 -1.78
N GLU A 5 28.45 -7.23 -1.51
CA GLU A 5 29.32 -7.61 -0.39
C GLU A 5 28.62 -7.37 0.96
N ARG A 6 27.90 -6.23 1.11
CA ARG A 6 27.14 -5.91 2.32
C ARG A 6 26.02 -6.91 2.59
N ILE A 7 25.26 -7.26 1.55
CA ILE A 7 24.20 -8.26 1.60
C ILE A 7 24.79 -9.61 1.99
N ALA A 8 25.84 -10.04 1.27
CA ALA A 8 26.52 -11.31 1.46
C ALA A 8 27.02 -11.48 2.90
N LYS A 9 27.78 -10.49 3.39
CA LYS A 9 28.28 -10.47 4.77
C LYS A 9 27.16 -10.41 5.80
N GLY A 10 26.09 -9.64 5.54
CA GLY A 10 24.98 -9.47 6.47
C GLY A 10 24.07 -10.70 6.59
N ILE A 11 24.05 -11.57 5.58
CA ILE A 11 23.27 -12.82 5.58
C ILE A 11 24.15 -14.03 5.93
N GLY A 12 25.46 -13.95 5.66
CA GLY A 12 26.40 -15.06 5.81
C GLY A 12 26.42 -15.99 4.59
N ILE A 13 26.38 -15.42 3.39
CA ILE A 13 26.45 -16.15 2.11
C ILE A 13 27.58 -15.58 1.25
N ASP A 14 27.95 -16.30 0.19
CA ASP A 14 28.91 -15.83 -0.80
C ASP A 14 28.34 -14.69 -1.64
N GLU A 15 29.19 -13.72 -2.03
CA GLU A 15 28.79 -12.58 -2.86
C GLU A 15 28.26 -13.02 -4.24
N SER A 16 28.90 -14.01 -4.87
CA SER A 16 28.47 -14.52 -6.18
C SER A 16 27.06 -15.09 -6.12
N TYR A 17 26.67 -15.67 -4.98
CA TYR A 17 25.33 -16.21 -4.76
C TYR A 17 24.26 -15.12 -4.71
N VAL A 18 24.59 -13.92 -4.22
CA VAL A 18 23.69 -12.75 -4.27
C VAL A 18 23.39 -12.38 -5.73
N THR A 19 24.42 -12.28 -6.56
CA THR A 19 24.29 -11.94 -7.99
C THR A 19 23.55 -13.02 -8.78
N ILE A 20 23.79 -14.29 -8.45
CA ILE A 20 23.04 -15.43 -9.04
C ILE A 20 21.56 -15.35 -8.70
N ILE A 21 21.19 -15.02 -7.45
CA ILE A 21 19.78 -14.88 -7.06
C ILE A 21 19.15 -13.70 -7.79
N ALA A 22 19.83 -12.55 -7.84
CA ALA A 22 19.32 -11.34 -8.48
C ALA A 22 19.04 -11.52 -9.98
N SER A 23 19.88 -12.28 -10.70
CA SER A 23 19.73 -12.51 -12.14
C SER A 23 18.68 -13.58 -12.52
N ARG A 24 18.12 -14.32 -11.55
CA ARG A 24 17.18 -15.42 -11.83
C ARG A 24 15.73 -14.94 -11.99
N ASN A 25 15.21 -15.07 -13.21
CA ASN A 25 13.84 -14.67 -13.57
C ASN A 25 12.73 -15.65 -13.15
N ASN A 26 13.07 -16.85 -12.65
CA ASN A 26 12.12 -17.92 -12.30
C ASN A 26 11.89 -18.08 -10.79
N LEU A 27 12.31 -17.12 -9.96
CA LEU A 27 12.19 -17.18 -8.50
C LEU A 27 10.83 -16.79 -7.94
N TYR A 28 9.78 -16.79 -8.75
CA TYR A 28 8.42 -16.46 -8.32
C TYR A 28 7.43 -17.58 -8.64
N ALA A 29 6.79 -18.11 -7.61
CA ALA A 29 5.65 -19.00 -7.75
C ALA A 29 4.39 -18.19 -8.07
N LYS A 30 3.58 -18.69 -9.02
CA LYS A 30 2.33 -18.05 -9.45
C LYS A 30 1.14 -18.67 -8.71
N TYR A 31 0.30 -17.83 -8.13
CA TYR A 31 -0.97 -18.24 -7.52
C TYR A 31 -2.10 -17.36 -8.05
N TYR A 32 -3.32 -17.89 -8.05
CA TYR A 32 -4.50 -17.17 -8.51
C TYR A 32 -5.54 -17.12 -7.39
N ILE A 33 -5.91 -15.91 -6.97
CA ILE A 33 -6.96 -15.69 -5.97
C ILE A 33 -8.23 -15.21 -6.69
N PRO A 34 -9.38 -15.88 -6.52
CA PRO A 34 -10.62 -15.43 -7.15
C PRO A 34 -11.06 -14.07 -6.59
N LYS A 35 -11.40 -13.14 -7.48
CA LYS A 35 -12.06 -11.88 -7.16
C LYS A 35 -13.58 -12.09 -7.10
N LYS A 36 -14.28 -11.16 -6.43
CA LYS A 36 -15.75 -11.18 -6.31
C LYS A 36 -16.48 -11.07 -7.65
N ASN A 37 -15.83 -10.51 -8.67
CA ASN A 37 -16.37 -10.35 -10.03
C ASN A 37 -16.05 -11.54 -10.95
N GLY A 38 -15.62 -12.68 -10.40
CA GLY A 38 -15.30 -13.90 -11.16
C GLY A 38 -13.95 -13.89 -11.86
N ARG A 39 -13.23 -12.75 -11.93
CA ARG A 39 -11.85 -12.69 -12.43
C ARG A 39 -10.86 -13.21 -11.39
N TYR A 40 -9.63 -13.47 -11.80
CA TYR A 40 -8.55 -13.88 -10.89
C TYR A 40 -7.55 -12.76 -10.62
N ARG A 41 -6.95 -12.74 -9.43
CA ARG A 41 -5.79 -11.94 -9.08
C ARG A 41 -4.56 -12.84 -9.09
N LEU A 42 -3.62 -12.55 -9.99
CA LEU A 42 -2.31 -13.16 -9.99
C LEU A 42 -1.51 -12.67 -8.78
N ILE A 43 -0.97 -13.60 -8.01
CA ILE A 43 -0.02 -13.38 -6.93
C ILE A 43 1.30 -14.03 -7.34
N LEU A 44 2.38 -13.25 -7.24
CA LEU A 44 3.74 -13.69 -7.52
C LEU A 44 4.50 -13.73 -6.20
N GLN A 45 4.68 -14.95 -5.68
CA GLN A 45 5.36 -15.16 -4.42
C GLN A 45 6.84 -15.46 -4.64
N PRO A 46 7.76 -14.64 -4.12
CA PRO A 46 9.19 -14.89 -4.27
C PRO A 46 9.62 -16.16 -3.50
N SER A 47 10.67 -16.81 -4.01
CA SER A 47 11.35 -17.93 -3.37
C SER A 47 11.86 -17.55 -1.99
N LYS A 48 12.15 -18.55 -1.15
CA LYS A 48 12.69 -18.31 0.20
C LYS A 48 14.00 -17.52 0.14
N GLU A 49 14.88 -17.87 -0.80
CA GLU A 49 16.18 -17.21 -1.03
C GLU A 49 16.00 -15.74 -1.40
N LEU A 50 15.14 -15.44 -2.39
CA LEU A 50 14.90 -14.06 -2.82
C LEU A 50 14.26 -13.23 -1.70
N LYS A 51 13.36 -13.82 -0.90
CA LYS A 51 12.80 -13.16 0.28
C LYS A 51 13.86 -12.76 1.31
N VAL A 52 14.95 -13.52 1.45
CA VAL A 52 16.02 -13.17 2.38
C VAL A 52 16.72 -11.90 1.91
N LEU A 53 17.08 -11.80 0.62
CA LEU A 53 17.68 -10.59 0.05
C LEU A 53 16.76 -9.37 0.19
N GLN A 54 15.49 -9.54 -0.21
CA GLN A 54 14.48 -8.49 -0.11
C GLN A 54 14.29 -8.00 1.34
N ARG A 55 14.26 -8.90 2.32
CA ARG A 55 14.18 -8.54 3.75
C ARG A 55 15.42 -7.80 4.25
N TRP A 56 16.59 -8.18 3.76
CA TRP A 56 17.82 -7.46 4.07
C TRP A 56 17.75 -6.03 3.54
N LEU A 57 17.33 -5.84 2.28
CA LEU A 57 17.13 -4.50 1.69
C LEU A 57 16.09 -3.68 2.44
N LEU A 58 14.97 -4.29 2.86
CA LEU A 58 13.94 -3.61 3.64
C LEU A 58 14.48 -3.00 4.94
N ARG A 59 15.36 -3.71 5.64
CA ARG A 59 15.93 -3.28 6.92
C ARG A 59 17.09 -2.31 6.77
N ASN A 60 17.94 -2.51 5.77
CA ASN A 60 19.24 -1.84 5.69
C ASN A 60 19.27 -0.72 4.64
N ILE A 61 18.29 -0.66 3.74
CA ILE A 61 18.23 0.35 2.66
C ILE A 61 16.88 1.06 2.72
N PHE A 62 15.77 0.35 2.50
CA PHE A 62 14.45 0.98 2.36
C PHE A 62 13.91 1.60 3.66
N ALA A 63 14.41 1.17 4.83
CA ALA A 63 14.05 1.76 6.12
C ALA A 63 14.48 3.23 6.27
N TYR A 64 15.46 3.69 5.47
CA TYR A 64 15.96 5.07 5.51
C TYR A 64 15.20 6.02 4.59
N PHE A 65 14.37 5.50 3.69
CA PHE A 65 13.59 6.31 2.78
C PHE A 65 12.27 6.73 3.44
N PRO A 66 11.82 7.97 3.21
CA PRO A 66 10.62 8.46 3.85
C PRO A 66 9.37 7.78 3.29
N VAL A 67 8.40 7.56 4.18
CA VAL A 67 7.05 7.10 3.85
C VAL A 67 6.08 8.14 4.39
N SER A 68 5.04 8.43 3.60
CA SER A 68 4.10 9.49 3.93
C SER A 68 3.29 9.12 5.17
N GLU A 69 2.99 10.11 6.02
CA GLU A 69 2.07 9.96 7.16
C GLU A 69 0.65 9.60 6.71
N TYR A 70 0.29 9.96 5.47
CA TYR A 70 -1.01 9.62 4.86
C TYR A 70 -1.08 8.17 4.38
N SER A 71 0.08 7.48 4.29
CA SER A 71 0.17 6.08 3.91
C SER A 71 -0.17 5.17 5.09
N SER A 72 -1.38 4.60 5.03
CA SER A 72 -1.93 3.75 6.08
C SER A 72 -1.70 2.25 5.85
N ALA A 73 -1.07 1.86 4.74
CA ALA A 73 -0.80 0.45 4.44
C ALA A 73 0.64 0.06 4.82
N TYR A 74 0.82 -1.16 5.33
CA TYR A 74 2.11 -1.84 5.50
C TYR A 74 3.13 -1.21 6.47
N SER A 75 2.79 -0.14 7.18
CA SER A 75 3.62 0.45 8.25
C SER A 75 3.28 -0.14 9.63
N LYS A 76 4.28 -0.30 10.49
CA LYS A 76 4.12 -0.86 11.84
C LYS A 76 3.10 -0.05 12.63
N GLY A 77 2.05 -0.71 13.12
CA GLY A 77 0.99 -0.09 13.91
C GLY A 77 -0.17 0.49 13.11
N ASN A 78 -0.11 0.50 11.77
CA ASN A 78 -1.25 0.85 10.94
C ASN A 78 -2.21 -0.33 10.77
N SER A 79 -3.50 -0.02 10.62
CA SER A 79 -4.54 -1.02 10.39
C SER A 79 -5.63 -0.42 9.54
N VAL A 80 -6.36 -1.29 8.83
CA VAL A 80 -7.62 -0.97 8.15
C VAL A 80 -8.56 -0.16 9.06
N ARG A 81 -8.59 -0.48 10.36
CA ARG A 81 -9.38 0.25 11.37
C ARG A 81 -8.90 1.69 11.58
N LYS A 82 -7.59 1.89 11.72
CA LYS A 82 -7.01 3.24 11.87
C LYS A 82 -7.24 4.08 10.61
N ASN A 83 -7.08 3.47 9.43
CA ASN A 83 -7.38 4.12 8.15
C ASN A 83 -8.83 4.63 8.10
N ALA A 84 -9.79 3.73 8.39
CA ALA A 84 -11.20 4.10 8.43
C ALA A 84 -11.54 5.15 9.51
N ALA A 85 -10.82 5.15 10.65
CA ALA A 85 -11.04 6.10 11.74
C ALA A 85 -10.81 7.56 11.33
N VAL A 86 -9.88 7.82 10.41
CA VAL A 86 -9.57 9.17 9.91
C VAL A 86 -10.79 9.83 9.26
N HIS A 87 -11.65 9.04 8.65
CA HIS A 87 -12.77 9.52 7.83
C HIS A 87 -14.14 9.47 8.53
N LYS A 88 -14.21 8.97 9.77
CA LYS A 88 -15.47 8.68 10.46
C LYS A 88 -16.39 9.90 10.61
N GLU A 89 -15.80 11.08 10.84
CA GLU A 89 -16.55 12.34 11.00
C GLU A 89 -16.96 12.98 9.68
N GLY A 90 -16.28 12.66 8.56
CA GLY A 90 -16.53 13.29 7.27
C GLY A 90 -17.95 13.03 6.76
N ARG A 91 -18.70 14.10 6.46
CA ARG A 91 -20.06 14.01 5.91
C ARG A 91 -20.07 13.50 4.48
N TYR A 92 -19.08 13.90 3.69
CA TYR A 92 -18.88 13.52 2.29
C TYR A 92 -17.53 12.82 2.16
N LEU A 93 -17.51 11.73 1.40
CA LEU A 93 -16.30 10.97 1.12
C LEU A 93 -16.19 10.74 -0.39
N LEU A 94 -14.97 10.76 -0.90
CA LEU A 94 -14.61 10.35 -2.23
C LEU A 94 -13.64 9.17 -2.09
N HIS A 95 -14.02 8.05 -2.70
CA HIS A 95 -13.15 6.89 -2.86
C HIS A 95 -12.64 6.87 -4.30
N THR A 96 -11.35 6.61 -4.48
CA THR A 96 -10.75 6.29 -5.79
C THR A 96 -9.67 5.23 -5.63
N ASP A 97 -9.24 4.64 -6.74
CA ASP A 97 -8.32 3.50 -6.79
C ASP A 97 -7.34 3.70 -7.95
N ILE A 98 -6.10 3.24 -7.79
CA ILE A 98 -5.10 3.26 -8.85
C ILE A 98 -5.14 1.95 -9.65
N THR A 99 -5.32 2.07 -10.96
CA THR A 99 -5.32 0.91 -11.86
C THR A 99 -3.94 0.27 -11.90
N ASN A 100 -3.88 -1.05 -11.70
CA ASN A 100 -2.67 -1.87 -11.81
C ASN A 100 -1.47 -1.32 -11.00
N PHE A 101 -1.72 -0.77 -9.81
CA PHE A 101 -0.72 -0.04 -9.01
C PHE A 101 0.69 -0.66 -8.96
N PHE A 102 0.84 -1.92 -8.53
CA PHE A 102 2.17 -2.55 -8.48
C PHE A 102 2.79 -2.77 -9.87
N PRO A 103 2.10 -3.38 -10.85
CA PRO A 103 2.61 -3.46 -12.22
C PRO A 103 2.98 -2.12 -12.88
N THR A 104 2.30 -1.03 -12.49
CA THR A 104 2.63 0.31 -13.01
C THR A 104 3.99 0.79 -12.50
N ILE A 105 4.39 0.45 -11.28
CA ILE A 105 5.69 0.85 -10.72
C ILE A 105 6.80 0.08 -11.44
N SER A 106 7.42 0.75 -12.41
CA SER A 106 8.41 0.18 -13.32
C SER A 106 9.85 0.42 -12.87
N ARG A 107 10.78 -0.27 -13.52
CA ARG A 107 12.24 -0.08 -13.37
C ARG A 107 12.62 1.38 -13.55
N THR A 108 12.08 2.03 -14.58
CA THR A 108 12.35 3.44 -14.87
C THR A 108 11.92 4.34 -13.73
N MET A 109 10.69 4.17 -13.21
CA MET A 109 10.21 5.00 -12.09
C MET A 109 11.05 4.81 -10.84
N LEU A 110 11.41 3.58 -10.51
CA LEU A 110 12.18 3.29 -9.31
C LEU A 110 13.64 3.76 -9.44
N LYS A 111 14.25 3.61 -10.62
CA LYS A 111 15.58 4.15 -10.91
C LYS A 111 15.59 5.68 -10.81
N GLN A 112 14.62 6.35 -11.43
CA GLN A 112 14.44 7.80 -11.33
C GLN A 112 14.24 8.22 -9.87
N TYR A 113 13.46 7.47 -9.08
CA TYR A 113 13.28 7.76 -7.67
C TYR A 113 14.61 7.73 -6.90
N PHE A 114 15.47 6.74 -7.13
CA PHE A 114 16.81 6.74 -6.51
C PHE A 114 17.67 7.92 -6.95
N GLN A 115 17.65 8.26 -8.24
CA GLN A 115 18.38 9.40 -8.79
C GLN A 115 17.91 10.73 -8.21
N SER A 116 16.59 10.93 -8.06
CA SER A 116 16.03 12.13 -7.42
C SER A 116 16.34 12.21 -5.92
N ASN A 117 16.74 11.11 -5.29
CA ASN A 117 17.13 11.04 -3.87
C ASN A 117 18.65 10.86 -3.70
N GLU A 118 19.45 11.45 -4.60
CA GLU A 118 20.90 11.25 -4.67
C GLU A 118 21.62 11.51 -3.34
N SER A 119 21.23 12.55 -2.61
CA SER A 119 21.85 12.85 -1.31
C SER A 119 21.72 11.68 -0.31
N LEU A 120 20.58 10.99 -0.32
CA LEU A 120 20.35 9.83 0.53
C LEU A 120 21.08 8.59 -0.01
N THR A 121 21.09 8.37 -1.33
CA THR A 121 21.80 7.23 -1.92
C THR A 121 23.31 7.31 -1.67
N ARG A 122 23.90 8.51 -1.81
CA ARG A 122 25.30 8.79 -1.44
C ARG A 122 25.57 8.57 0.04
N LYS A 123 24.66 9.02 0.93
CA LYS A 123 24.78 8.77 2.39
C LYS A 123 24.76 7.28 2.72
N LEU A 124 24.02 6.48 1.96
CA LEU A 124 23.99 5.02 2.09
C LEU A 124 25.16 4.32 1.39
N GLY A 125 26.05 5.07 0.73
CA GLY A 125 27.21 4.58 0.01
C GLY A 125 26.84 3.69 -1.18
N MET A 126 25.76 4.02 -1.89
CA MET A 126 25.30 3.27 -3.06
C MET A 126 25.84 3.88 -4.35
N ALA A 127 26.42 3.04 -5.21
CA ALA A 127 26.76 3.38 -6.59
C ALA A 127 25.62 3.00 -7.56
N ASP A 128 25.74 3.36 -8.84
CA ASP A 128 24.74 3.04 -9.86
C ASP A 128 24.55 1.53 -10.03
N GLU A 129 25.63 0.75 -9.94
CA GLU A 129 25.57 -0.72 -9.99
C GLU A 129 24.80 -1.31 -8.80
N ASP A 130 24.86 -0.67 -7.64
CA ASP A 130 24.09 -1.08 -6.46
C ASP A 130 22.59 -0.82 -6.67
N ILE A 131 22.25 0.27 -7.36
CA ILE A 131 20.86 0.56 -7.75
C ILE A 131 20.37 -0.52 -8.73
N GLU A 132 21.13 -0.86 -9.76
CA GLU A 132 20.76 -1.92 -10.70
C GLU A 132 20.54 -3.26 -9.99
N LEU A 133 21.42 -3.62 -9.04
CA LEU A 133 21.25 -4.82 -8.22
C LEU A 133 19.95 -4.78 -7.39
N ILE A 134 19.60 -3.64 -6.79
CA ILE A 134 18.33 -3.47 -6.06
C ILE A 134 17.14 -3.70 -7.00
N LEU A 135 17.19 -3.13 -8.20
CA LEU A 135 16.13 -3.26 -9.20
C LEU A 135 15.95 -4.73 -9.59
N ASP A 136 17.03 -5.47 -9.81
CA ASP A 136 16.99 -6.90 -10.16
C ASP A 136 16.43 -7.78 -9.03
N ILE A 137 16.77 -7.47 -7.77
CA ILE A 137 16.25 -8.20 -6.60
C ILE A 137 14.75 -7.92 -6.37
N CYS A 138 14.30 -6.69 -6.61
CA CYS A 138 12.98 -6.24 -6.17
C CYS A 138 11.90 -6.31 -7.25
N LEU A 139 12.28 -6.17 -8.52
CA LEU A 139 11.35 -6.16 -9.65
C LEU A 139 11.21 -7.56 -10.24
N TYR A 140 9.99 -7.94 -10.57
CA TYR A 140 9.76 -9.19 -11.26
C TYR A 140 10.34 -9.09 -12.67
N ARG A 141 11.26 -10.01 -13.00
CA ARG A 141 11.99 -10.02 -14.27
C ARG A 141 12.75 -8.72 -14.56
N GLY A 142 13.11 -7.97 -13.52
CA GLY A 142 13.76 -6.67 -13.66
C GLY A 142 12.85 -5.54 -14.16
N GLU A 143 11.55 -5.74 -14.32
CA GLU A 143 10.66 -4.79 -15.00
C GLU A 143 9.76 -3.99 -14.05
N ASN A 144 8.98 -4.64 -13.19
CA ASN A 144 7.96 -3.98 -12.37
C ASN A 144 7.73 -4.65 -11.02
N LEU A 145 7.10 -3.93 -10.09
CA LEU A 145 6.65 -4.52 -8.82
C LEU A 145 5.47 -5.47 -9.03
N VAL A 146 5.28 -6.38 -8.06
CA VAL A 146 4.25 -7.41 -8.14
C VAL A 146 3.57 -7.63 -6.81
N VAL A 147 2.32 -8.07 -6.86
CA VAL A 147 1.59 -8.48 -5.67
C VAL A 147 2.17 -9.79 -5.15
N GLY A 148 2.55 -9.84 -3.88
CA GLY A 148 3.07 -11.03 -3.20
C GLY A 148 4.56 -10.97 -2.85
N SER A 149 5.31 -10.02 -3.43
CA SER A 149 6.67 -9.71 -3.01
C SER A 149 6.67 -9.05 -1.63
N VAL A 150 7.67 -9.38 -0.80
CA VAL A 150 7.81 -8.77 0.54
C VAL A 150 8.32 -7.33 0.46
N ALA A 151 9.04 -6.98 -0.61
CA ALA A 151 9.61 -5.64 -0.79
C ALA A 151 8.64 -4.65 -1.44
N SER A 152 7.79 -5.12 -2.37
CA SER A 152 6.91 -4.25 -3.15
C SER A 152 6.06 -3.29 -2.33
N PRO A 153 5.46 -3.67 -1.19
CA PRO A 153 4.65 -2.75 -0.39
C PRO A 153 5.41 -1.52 0.12
N GLN A 154 6.63 -1.71 0.64
CA GLN A 154 7.43 -0.60 1.17
C GLN A 154 7.96 0.28 0.04
N ILE A 155 8.44 -0.32 -1.04
CA ILE A 155 8.92 0.41 -2.22
C ILE A 155 7.81 1.29 -2.80
N ALA A 156 6.60 0.73 -2.95
CA ALA A 156 5.46 1.48 -3.46
C ALA A 156 5.09 2.66 -2.55
N ASN A 157 5.17 2.47 -1.23
CA ASN A 157 4.91 3.55 -0.28
C ASN A 157 5.97 4.66 -0.31
N MET A 158 7.25 4.31 -0.47
CA MET A 158 8.34 5.27 -0.61
C MET A 158 8.19 6.11 -1.88
N LEU A 159 7.85 5.47 -3.00
CA LEU A 159 7.67 6.16 -4.29
C LEU A 159 6.49 7.12 -4.26
N MET A 160 5.41 6.73 -3.58
CA MET A 160 4.22 7.57 -3.40
C MET A 160 4.39 8.71 -2.39
N TYR A 161 5.56 8.86 -1.76
CA TYR A 161 5.79 9.89 -0.74
C TYR A 161 5.49 11.31 -1.25
N ALA A 162 6.09 11.69 -2.38
CA ALA A 162 5.92 13.02 -2.96
C ALA A 162 4.48 13.24 -3.47
N PHE A 163 3.88 12.21 -4.10
CA PHE A 163 2.47 12.23 -4.50
C PHE A 163 1.55 12.51 -3.31
N ASP A 164 1.76 11.83 -2.18
CA ASP A 164 0.89 11.98 -1.01
C ASP A 164 0.96 13.38 -0.41
N LEU A 165 2.16 13.98 -0.37
CA LEU A 165 2.34 15.35 0.13
C LEU A 165 1.69 16.38 -0.80
N GLU A 166 1.92 16.24 -2.11
CA GLU A 166 1.36 17.15 -3.10
C GLU A 166 -0.18 17.04 -3.16
N LEU A 167 -0.71 15.81 -3.04
CA LEU A 167 -2.15 15.60 -2.98
C LEU A 167 -2.75 16.25 -1.74
N LYS A 168 -2.09 16.10 -0.60
CA LYS A 168 -2.53 16.74 0.64
C LYS A 168 -2.52 18.26 0.52
N GLN A 169 -1.45 18.85 -0.01
CA GLN A 169 -1.34 20.29 -0.20
C GLN A 169 -2.46 20.80 -1.12
N MET A 170 -2.66 20.14 -2.27
CA MET A 170 -3.73 20.48 -3.19
C MET A 170 -5.09 20.47 -2.49
N LEU A 171 -5.37 19.45 -1.69
CA LEU A 171 -6.61 19.36 -0.94
C LEU A 171 -6.77 20.50 0.07
N ASP A 172 -5.69 20.90 0.77
CA ASP A 172 -5.71 22.01 1.71
C ASP A 172 -6.02 23.35 1.03
N ASP A 173 -5.59 23.52 -0.22
CA ASP A 173 -5.91 24.70 -1.03
C ASP A 173 -7.41 24.76 -1.39
N PHE A 174 -8.08 23.60 -1.53
CA PHE A 174 -9.54 23.54 -1.70
C PHE A 174 -10.31 23.73 -0.38
N GLY A 175 -9.73 23.37 0.76
CA GLY A 175 -10.34 23.51 2.07
C GLY A 175 -9.94 22.42 3.07
N SER A 176 -10.76 22.22 4.11
CA SER A 176 -10.43 21.25 5.17
C SER A 176 -10.81 19.81 4.80
N PHE A 177 -9.91 19.11 4.10
CA PHE A 177 -10.07 17.69 3.77
C PHE A 177 -9.18 16.79 4.63
N ARG A 178 -9.64 15.56 4.84
CA ARG A 178 -8.83 14.44 5.36
C ARG A 178 -8.52 13.50 4.22
N TYR A 179 -7.28 13.03 4.17
CA TYR A 179 -6.78 12.14 3.13
C TYR A 179 -6.08 10.94 3.77
N THR A 180 -6.33 9.75 3.21
CA THR A 180 -5.50 8.57 3.46
C THR A 180 -5.32 7.77 2.17
N ARG A 181 -4.18 7.06 2.09
CA ARG A 181 -3.91 6.07 1.06
C ARG A 181 -3.60 4.73 1.70
N TYR A 182 -4.30 3.70 1.24
CA TYR A 182 -4.07 2.31 1.60
C TYR A 182 -3.68 1.53 0.34
N ALA A 183 -2.38 1.43 0.08
CA ALA A 183 -1.84 0.88 -1.17
C ALA A 183 -2.37 1.65 -2.40
N ASP A 184 -3.22 1.02 -3.21
CA ASP A 184 -3.90 1.55 -4.38
C ASP A 184 -5.20 2.31 -4.06
N ASP A 185 -5.83 2.04 -2.91
CA ASP A 185 -7.06 2.71 -2.48
C ASP A 185 -6.74 4.10 -1.88
N ILE A 186 -7.41 5.14 -2.37
CA ILE A 186 -7.33 6.51 -1.86
C ILE A 186 -8.70 6.94 -1.35
N VAL A 187 -8.74 7.51 -0.15
CA VAL A 187 -9.95 8.06 0.44
C VAL A 187 -9.74 9.50 0.86
N ILE A 188 -10.65 10.35 0.41
CA ILE A 188 -10.72 11.76 0.77
C ILE A 188 -12.05 11.99 1.48
N SER A 189 -12.07 12.72 2.58
CA SER A 189 -13.32 13.04 3.30
C SER A 189 -13.36 14.47 3.80
N SER A 190 -14.54 15.07 3.79
CA SER A 190 -14.77 16.43 4.29
C SER A 190 -16.14 16.57 4.95
N MET A 191 -16.30 17.62 5.76
CA MET A 191 -17.61 18.06 6.24
C MET A 191 -18.40 18.81 5.16
N SER A 192 -17.68 19.47 4.26
CA SER A 192 -18.23 20.18 3.11
C SER A 192 -18.33 19.26 1.90
N PHE A 193 -19.17 19.64 0.93
CA PHE A 193 -19.33 18.90 -0.32
C PHE A 193 -17.98 18.77 -1.05
N ILE A 194 -17.72 17.59 -1.60
CA ILE A 194 -16.50 17.34 -2.39
C ILE A 194 -16.86 17.58 -3.86
N ASP A 195 -16.40 18.70 -4.39
CA ASP A 195 -16.65 19.09 -5.76
C ASP A 195 -15.98 18.15 -6.77
N GLU A 196 -16.52 18.07 -8.00
CA GLU A 196 -15.93 17.31 -9.10
C GLU A 196 -14.51 17.81 -9.45
N GLN A 197 -14.21 19.09 -9.21
CA GLN A 197 -12.88 19.65 -9.41
C GLN A 197 -11.82 18.96 -8.55
N VAL A 198 -12.15 18.54 -7.32
CA VAL A 198 -11.23 17.77 -6.46
C VAL A 198 -10.87 16.44 -7.11
N LEU A 199 -11.86 15.76 -7.71
CA LEU A 199 -11.64 14.51 -8.42
C LEU A 199 -10.74 14.72 -9.66
N LYS A 200 -11.04 15.75 -10.47
CA LYS A 200 -10.26 16.09 -11.66
C LYS A 200 -8.80 16.42 -11.31
N GLN A 201 -8.57 17.24 -10.29
CA GLN A 201 -7.21 17.58 -9.86
C GLN A 201 -6.46 16.36 -9.29
N THR A 202 -7.15 15.50 -8.54
CA THR A 202 -6.58 14.22 -8.07
C THR A 202 -6.17 13.33 -9.24
N GLU A 203 -6.98 13.26 -10.30
CA GLU A 203 -6.66 12.49 -11.50
C GLU A 203 -5.46 13.07 -12.26
N GLN A 204 -5.42 14.40 -12.45
CA GLN A 204 -4.27 15.06 -13.08
C GLN A 204 -2.98 14.80 -12.30
N LEU A 205 -3.06 14.81 -10.96
CA LEU A 205 -1.93 14.48 -10.11
C LEU A 205 -1.51 13.01 -10.27
N MET A 206 -2.44 12.07 -10.34
CA MET A 206 -2.10 10.66 -10.64
C MET A 206 -1.36 10.54 -11.97
N ILE A 207 -1.84 11.19 -13.02
CA ILE A 207 -1.23 11.19 -14.36
C ILE A 207 0.18 11.78 -14.31
N LYS A 208 0.38 12.90 -13.59
CA LYS A 208 1.69 13.53 -13.38
C LYS A 208 2.71 12.55 -12.78
N TYR A 209 2.28 11.67 -11.87
CA TYR A 209 3.14 10.67 -11.25
C TYR A 209 3.17 9.33 -11.99
N GLY A 210 2.60 9.24 -13.20
CA GLY A 210 2.61 8.05 -14.04
C GLY A 210 1.56 6.98 -13.67
N PHE A 211 0.56 7.35 -12.89
CA PHE A 211 -0.54 6.48 -12.48
C PHE A 211 -1.84 6.80 -13.21
N LYS A 212 -2.76 5.83 -13.22
CA LYS A 212 -4.09 5.96 -13.83
C LYS A 212 -5.18 5.69 -12.81
N MET A 213 -6.17 6.58 -12.78
CA MET A 213 -7.36 6.41 -11.97
C MET A 213 -8.23 5.25 -12.47
N ASN A 214 -8.82 4.50 -11.54
CA ASN A 214 -9.79 3.47 -11.83
C ASN A 214 -11.22 4.01 -11.68
N HIS A 215 -11.78 4.57 -12.75
CA HIS A 215 -13.12 5.16 -12.72
C HIS A 215 -14.22 4.19 -12.30
N GLU A 216 -14.10 2.89 -12.58
CA GLU A 216 -15.09 1.87 -12.13
C GLU A 216 -15.13 1.73 -10.61
N LYS A 217 -14.02 2.07 -9.93
CA LYS A 217 -13.90 2.06 -8.47
C LYS A 217 -13.83 3.47 -7.87
N THR A 218 -14.09 4.51 -8.66
CA THR A 218 -14.20 5.88 -8.18
C THR A 218 -15.67 6.17 -7.88
N TYR A 219 -15.98 6.55 -6.64
CA TYR A 219 -17.35 6.85 -6.24
C TYR A 219 -17.40 7.75 -5.00
N TYR A 220 -18.49 8.53 -4.91
CA TYR A 220 -18.80 9.36 -3.74
C TYR A 220 -19.64 8.58 -2.73
N MET A 221 -19.48 8.91 -1.45
CA MET A 221 -20.31 8.42 -0.35
C MET A 221 -20.71 9.57 0.56
N GLY A 222 -21.85 9.44 1.23
CA GLY A 222 -22.32 10.42 2.21
C GLY A 222 -23.25 9.81 3.25
N LYS A 223 -23.68 10.61 4.23
CA LYS A 223 -24.54 10.15 5.34
C LYS A 223 -25.92 9.62 4.91
N ASN A 224 -26.38 9.96 3.70
CA ASN A 224 -27.64 9.45 3.15
C ASN A 224 -27.50 8.02 2.59
N GLY A 225 -26.28 7.48 2.51
CA GLY A 225 -26.01 6.16 1.97
C GLY A 225 -25.00 5.39 2.82
N LYS A 226 -24.54 4.25 2.31
CA LYS A 226 -23.55 3.44 3.01
C LYS A 226 -22.15 4.03 2.83
N ARG A 227 -21.49 4.39 3.93
CA ARG A 227 -20.07 4.79 3.96
C ARG A 227 -19.18 3.59 4.32
N GLN A 228 -18.14 3.34 3.55
CA GLN A 228 -17.19 2.24 3.78
C GLN A 228 -15.77 2.61 3.36
N VAL A 229 -14.80 2.34 4.22
CA VAL A 229 -13.36 2.56 3.95
C VAL A 229 -12.62 1.25 4.15
N THR A 230 -11.92 0.77 3.12
CA THR A 230 -11.10 -0.46 3.19
C THR A 230 -11.84 -1.67 3.79
N GLY A 231 -13.14 -1.79 3.54
CA GLY A 231 -13.95 -2.90 4.06
C GLY A 231 -14.61 -2.66 5.43
N ILE A 232 -14.32 -1.56 6.13
CA ILE A 232 -14.95 -1.14 7.40
C ILE A 232 -16.05 -0.13 7.15
N VAL A 233 -17.24 -0.35 7.72
CA VAL A 233 -18.41 0.52 7.56
C VAL A 233 -18.34 1.65 8.58
N LEU A 234 -18.58 2.88 8.12
CA LEU A 234 -18.72 4.05 8.99
C LEU A 234 -20.20 4.22 9.32
N ASP A 235 -20.54 4.11 10.60
CA ASP A 235 -21.92 4.31 11.06
C ASP A 235 -22.33 5.78 10.89
N ASN A 236 -23.49 6.04 10.28
CA ASN A 236 -23.92 7.40 9.94
C ASN A 236 -24.48 8.17 11.14
N ASN A 237 -24.96 7.46 12.16
CA ASN A 237 -25.61 8.06 13.32
C ASN A 237 -24.59 8.43 14.40
N ARG A 238 -23.70 7.49 14.71
CA ARG A 238 -22.74 7.59 15.82
C ARG A 238 -21.32 7.94 15.35
N ASN A 239 -21.09 8.03 14.03
CA ASN A 239 -19.75 8.16 13.44
C ASN A 239 -18.75 7.11 14.01
N ALA A 240 -19.25 5.90 14.25
CA ALA A 240 -18.48 4.79 14.81
C ALA A 240 -18.04 3.82 13.71
N LEU A 241 -16.96 3.07 13.96
CA LEU A 241 -16.51 2.01 13.06
C LEU A 241 -17.27 0.72 13.32
N THR A 242 -17.80 0.10 12.26
CA THR A 242 -18.52 -1.18 12.36
C THR A 242 -18.07 -2.14 11.26
N ILE A 243 -18.23 -3.45 11.50
CA ILE A 243 -17.97 -4.48 10.48
C ILE A 243 -19.12 -4.61 9.46
N GLY A 244 -20.22 -3.89 9.67
CA GLY A 244 -21.44 -3.96 8.88
C GLY A 244 -22.28 -5.22 9.15
N ASN A 245 -23.60 -5.11 8.96
CA ASN A 245 -24.57 -6.16 9.33
C ASN A 245 -24.32 -7.52 8.66
N LYS A 246 -23.82 -7.57 7.42
CA LYS A 246 -23.54 -8.85 6.73
C LYS A 246 -22.38 -9.61 7.37
N LYS A 247 -21.27 -8.95 7.70
CA LYS A 247 -20.14 -9.60 8.40
C LYS A 247 -20.51 -9.93 9.85
N TYR A 248 -21.28 -9.05 10.51
CA TYR A 248 -21.79 -9.31 11.86
C TYR A 248 -22.68 -10.57 11.91
N LYS A 249 -23.64 -10.72 10.99
CA LYS A 249 -24.46 -11.93 10.88
C LYS A 249 -23.63 -13.18 10.52
N LYS A 250 -22.59 -13.05 9.69
CA LYS A 250 -21.66 -14.16 9.39
C LYS A 250 -20.89 -14.59 10.64
N PHE A 251 -20.41 -13.63 11.43
CA PHE A 251 -19.74 -13.88 12.70
C PHE A 251 -20.68 -14.56 13.72
N GLN A 252 -21.91 -14.06 13.87
CA GLN A 252 -22.92 -14.69 14.73
C GLN A 252 -23.27 -16.12 14.31
N ARG A 253 -23.28 -16.42 13.00
CA ARG A 253 -23.50 -17.79 12.50
C ARG A 253 -22.33 -18.72 12.77
N GLN A 254 -21.11 -18.19 12.87
CA GLN A 254 -19.90 -18.96 13.18
C GLN A 254 -19.71 -19.17 14.69
N HIS A 255 -20.38 -18.38 15.53
CA HIS A 255 -20.35 -18.51 16.99
C HIS A 255 -21.76 -18.66 17.55
N THR A 256 -22.21 -19.90 17.69
CA THR A 256 -23.51 -20.27 18.26
C THR A 256 -23.56 -19.94 19.76
N LYS A 257 -24.45 -19.01 20.14
CA LYS A 257 -25.13 -18.72 21.43
C LYS A 257 -24.49 -18.90 22.82
N SER A 258 -23.32 -19.51 23.02
CA SER A 258 -22.80 -19.82 24.37
C SER A 258 -21.77 -18.84 24.95
N SER A 259 -21.35 -17.81 24.19
CA SER A 259 -20.31 -16.86 24.64
C SER A 259 -20.77 -15.39 24.65
N LEU A 260 -22.07 -15.13 24.41
CA LEU A 260 -22.59 -13.79 24.17
C LEU A 260 -22.79 -12.93 25.43
N GLN A 261 -22.45 -13.41 26.62
CA GLN A 261 -22.69 -12.67 27.87
C GLN A 261 -21.46 -11.97 28.48
N LEU A 262 -20.27 -12.03 27.86
CA LEU A 262 -19.06 -11.42 28.45
C LEU A 262 -18.19 -10.53 27.54
N CYS A 263 -18.56 -10.30 26.28
CA CYS A 263 -17.77 -9.43 25.40
C CYS A 263 -18.30 -7.99 25.41
N SER A 264 -17.99 -7.27 26.50
CA SER A 264 -17.80 -5.82 26.40
C SER A 264 -16.71 -5.54 25.34
N PHE A 265 -16.89 -4.48 24.57
CA PHE A 265 -16.25 -4.18 23.27
C PHE A 265 -14.71 -4.01 23.24
N TYR A 266 -13.96 -4.41 24.27
CA TYR A 266 -12.53 -4.11 24.39
C TYR A 266 -11.56 -5.16 23.85
N SER A 267 -12.02 -6.34 23.44
CA SER A 267 -11.10 -7.40 23.00
C SER A 267 -11.70 -8.29 21.90
N LEU A 268 -11.62 -7.82 20.65
CA LEU A 268 -11.72 -8.73 19.50
C LEU A 268 -10.30 -9.04 18.98
N PRO A 269 -9.89 -10.32 18.91
CA PRO A 269 -8.55 -10.69 18.48
C PRO A 269 -8.25 -10.23 17.05
N LEU A 270 -7.01 -9.78 16.84
CA LEU A 270 -6.43 -9.23 15.61
C LEU A 270 -6.54 -10.11 14.34
N PHE A 271 -7.05 -11.35 14.44
CA PHE A 271 -6.99 -12.36 13.37
C PHE A 271 -8.05 -12.21 12.26
N LEU A 272 -9.03 -11.31 12.39
CA LEU A 272 -10.16 -11.23 11.46
C LEU A 272 -10.09 -10.11 10.41
N ILE A 273 -8.94 -9.43 10.27
CA ILE A 273 -8.76 -8.29 9.35
C ILE A 273 -7.53 -8.46 8.43
N GLN A 274 -7.13 -9.70 8.11
CA GLN A 274 -6.26 -9.97 6.96
C GLN A 274 -7.06 -10.47 5.76
#